data_AF-A0A7S0Q750-F1
#
_entry.id   AF-A0A7S0Q750-F1
#
_cell.length_a   1.000
_cell.length_b   1.000
_cell.length_c   1.000
_cell.angle_alpha   90.00
_cell.angle_beta   90.00
_cell.angle_gamma   90.00
#
_symmetry.space_group_name_H-M   'P 1'
#
loop_
_entity.id
_entity.type
_entity.pdbx_description
1 polymer ?
#
loop_
_entity_poly.entity_id
_entity_poly.type
_entity_poly.pdbx_seq_one_letter_code
_entity_poly.pdbx_strand_id
1 'polypeptide(L)'
;FSEAGRRPLDRFARLAMCQGDATVHGATVELKVSGKSYDATTLAPEDAWIEKLDHVTFKAEVARIGKELADQQGPADVAHLNKIICWSRLSTLIGLATMWYSINPISIFLLSLGTMTRWTIVAHHVCHGGFDKCSNGVYNRFKFGVGSLARRCTDWLDWMLVEAWNVEHNQLHHYCLGEIADPDLVENNLASLREDKAGAFFKYAKVVFFMVTWKFFYYAPNTFKVLSLHELRRNGKEATFPADAHPKYAGKPVPERWLDRPWTIAALVGNSANVFFRRSVFFSRVLGPFFVVRFLLLPGIAGLLFGQAAYTRSLVSLILAELLTNAHAFLNIVTNHAGSDLYRFEKHCTPRSSTFYLRAIISSANFWTGSDLNDFMHGWLNYQVEHHMWPDLSPLSYQKAQPLVKALCKQHGVPYVQHSVFWRLKETVDIMVGNSSMRKFPANFENQADLVEN
;
A
#
# COMPACT_ATOMS: atom_id res chain seq x y z
N PHE A 1 -8.97 -59.31 -7.77
CA PHE A 1 -7.51 -59.08 -7.83
C PHE A 1 -7.27 -57.61 -8.11
N SER A 2 -6.83 -56.73 -7.22
CA SER A 2 -6.66 -56.70 -5.76
C SER A 2 -6.30 -55.24 -5.45
N GLU A 3 -7.06 -54.64 -4.53
CA GLU A 3 -6.59 -53.73 -3.47
C GLU A 3 -5.22 -53.04 -3.61
N ALA A 4 -5.25 -51.69 -3.58
CA ALA A 4 -4.35 -50.78 -2.83
C ALA A 4 -4.49 -49.38 -3.45
N GLY A 5 -4.57 -48.27 -2.73
CA GLY A 5 -4.38 -48.02 -1.32
C GLY A 5 -4.63 -46.54 -1.06
N ARG A 6 -5.09 -46.27 0.16
CA ARG A 6 -5.40 -44.95 0.71
C ARG A 6 -4.20 -44.02 0.60
N ARG A 7 -4.49 -42.72 0.40
CA ARG A 7 -3.51 -41.62 0.50
C ARG A 7 -2.81 -41.68 1.86
N PRO A 8 -1.47 -41.63 1.95
CA PRO A 8 -0.80 -41.33 3.19
C PRO A 8 -0.82 -39.81 3.38
N LEU A 9 -1.59 -39.38 4.37
CA LEU A 9 -1.20 -38.28 5.26
C LEU A 9 0.15 -38.65 5.91
N ASP A 10 0.95 -37.64 6.24
CA ASP A 10 2.27 -37.71 6.88
C ASP A 10 3.46 -38.14 6.00
N ARG A 11 4.12 -37.15 5.40
CA ARG A 11 5.58 -37.14 5.20
C ARG A 11 6.13 -35.74 4.92
N PHE A 12 6.00 -34.84 5.88
CA PHE A 12 7.04 -33.84 6.14
C PHE A 12 7.50 -34.03 7.58
N ALA A 13 8.31 -35.08 7.76
CA ALA A 13 9.10 -35.25 8.95
C ALA A 13 10.01 -34.01 9.09
N ARG A 14 9.98 -33.45 10.28
CA ARG A 14 10.85 -32.39 10.79
C ARG A 14 12.28 -32.60 10.29
N LEU A 15 12.70 -31.82 9.31
CA LEU A 15 14.11 -31.48 9.19
C LEU A 15 14.42 -30.65 10.43
N ALA A 16 15.16 -31.26 11.35
CA ALA A 16 15.69 -30.58 12.51
C ALA A 16 16.36 -29.29 12.03
N MET A 17 15.79 -28.14 12.41
CA MET A 17 16.51 -26.88 12.37
C MET A 17 17.77 -27.10 13.22
N CYS A 18 18.94 -27.06 12.59
CA CYS A 18 20.19 -26.89 13.33
C CYS A 18 20.10 -25.52 14.03
N GLN A 19 19.61 -25.52 15.27
CA GLN A 19 19.97 -24.51 16.25
C GLN A 19 21.46 -24.71 16.51
N GLY A 20 22.28 -23.92 15.82
CA GLY A 20 23.71 -23.88 16.08
C GLY A 20 23.96 -23.07 17.34
N ASP A 21 23.73 -23.62 18.52
CA ASP A 21 24.27 -23.04 19.73
C ASP A 21 25.77 -23.38 19.79
N ALA A 22 26.62 -22.41 19.47
CA ALA A 22 28.06 -22.56 19.65
C ALA A 22 28.40 -22.23 21.11
N THR A 23 28.58 -23.26 21.94
CA THR A 23 29.07 -23.08 23.31
C THR A 23 30.57 -22.83 23.31
N VAL A 24 30.97 -21.60 23.66
CA VAL A 24 32.35 -21.25 24.03
C VAL A 24 32.32 -20.68 25.45
N HIS A 25 33.02 -21.32 26.39
CA HIS A 25 33.19 -20.89 27.77
C HIS A 25 31.92 -20.62 28.60
N GLY A 26 30.90 -21.48 28.52
CA GLY A 26 29.77 -21.47 29.46
C GLY A 26 28.79 -20.28 29.32
N ALA A 27 29.00 -19.42 28.32
CA ALA A 27 28.01 -18.44 27.88
C ALA A 27 27.33 -18.95 26.60
N THR A 28 26.01 -19.14 26.64
CA THR A 28 25.20 -19.31 25.43
C THR A 28 25.21 -17.97 24.68
N VAL A 29 26.03 -17.86 23.64
CA VAL A 29 25.97 -16.74 22.71
C VAL A 29 24.88 -17.06 21.70
N GLU A 30 23.72 -16.42 21.83
CA GLU A 30 22.65 -16.53 20.85
C GLU A 30 23.17 -16.04 19.49
N LEU A 31 23.33 -16.96 18.52
CA LEU A 31 23.77 -16.58 17.18
C LEU A 31 22.72 -15.69 16.54
N LYS A 32 23.08 -14.42 16.30
CA LYS A 32 22.25 -13.47 15.57
C LYS A 32 22.29 -13.81 14.08
N VAL A 33 21.25 -14.48 13.60
CA VAL A 33 21.07 -14.88 12.20
C VAL A 33 20.16 -13.88 11.46
N SER A 34 20.45 -13.65 10.18
CA SER A 34 19.66 -12.77 9.31
C SER A 34 18.18 -13.17 9.24
N GLY A 35 17.32 -12.21 8.89
CA GLY A 35 15.86 -12.37 8.92
C GLY A 35 15.23 -12.19 10.30
N LYS A 36 15.96 -12.44 11.41
CA LYS A 36 15.44 -12.26 12.78
C LYS A 36 15.92 -10.98 13.48
N SER A 37 17.14 -10.52 13.15
CA SER A 37 17.79 -9.37 13.79
C SER A 37 18.45 -8.46 12.76
N TYR A 38 18.39 -7.14 12.99
CA TYR A 38 19.16 -6.16 12.20
C TYR A 38 20.67 -6.29 12.45
N ASP A 39 21.08 -6.66 13.67
CA ASP A 39 22.50 -6.86 14.03
C ASP A 39 23.04 -8.25 13.69
N ALA A 40 22.41 -8.98 12.77
CA ALA A 40 22.89 -10.32 12.43
C ALA A 40 24.32 -10.27 11.87
N THR A 41 25.14 -11.22 12.30
CA THR A 41 26.53 -11.39 11.83
C THR A 41 26.68 -12.62 10.95
N THR A 42 25.65 -13.44 10.84
CA THR A 42 25.61 -14.66 10.03
C THR A 42 24.37 -14.67 9.16
N LEU A 43 24.54 -14.98 7.88
CA LEU A 43 23.43 -15.15 6.95
C LEU A 43 22.78 -16.53 7.09
N ALA A 44 21.46 -16.56 7.13
CA ALA A 44 20.68 -17.78 6.96
C ALA A 44 20.91 -18.37 5.54
N PRO A 45 20.76 -19.68 5.33
CA PRO A 45 20.95 -20.29 4.02
C PRO A 45 20.12 -19.64 2.91
N GLU A 46 18.88 -19.24 3.21
CA GLU A 46 18.01 -18.54 2.26
C GLU A 46 18.42 -17.08 1.97
N ASP A 47 19.29 -16.49 2.80
CA ASP A 47 19.80 -15.12 2.65
C ASP A 47 21.21 -15.08 2.04
N ALA A 48 21.80 -16.24 1.71
CA ALA A 48 23.16 -16.34 1.18
C ALA A 48 23.38 -15.62 -0.18
N TRP A 49 22.31 -15.14 -0.82
CA TRP A 49 22.38 -14.31 -2.01
C TRP A 49 22.86 -12.88 -1.70
N ILE A 50 22.68 -12.39 -0.47
CA ILE A 50 23.02 -11.01 -0.09
C ILE A 50 24.52 -10.72 -0.32
N GLU A 51 25.40 -11.62 0.13
CA GLU A 51 26.85 -11.51 -0.07
C GLU A 51 27.30 -11.65 -1.53
N LYS A 52 26.46 -12.24 -2.39
CA LYS A 52 26.81 -12.56 -3.78
C LYS A 52 26.37 -11.49 -4.77
N LEU A 53 25.60 -10.50 -4.32
CA LEU A 53 25.04 -9.49 -5.20
C LEU A 53 26.11 -8.49 -5.64
N ASP A 54 26.35 -8.43 -6.96
CA ASP A 54 27.10 -7.33 -7.57
C ASP A 54 26.21 -6.10 -7.71
N HIS A 55 26.24 -5.23 -6.71
CA HIS A 55 25.47 -3.98 -6.66
C HIS A 55 25.72 -3.05 -7.85
N VAL A 56 26.93 -3.02 -8.40
CA VAL A 56 27.28 -2.11 -9.50
C VAL A 56 26.62 -2.57 -10.80
N THR A 57 26.83 -3.84 -11.15
CA THR A 57 26.23 -4.43 -12.36
C THR A 57 24.71 -4.46 -12.26
N PHE A 58 24.18 -4.88 -11.09
CA PHE A 58 22.75 -4.92 -10.83
C PHE A 58 22.08 -3.55 -11.06
N LYS A 59 22.62 -2.49 -10.46
CA LYS A 59 22.08 -1.12 -10.63
C LYS A 59 22.12 -0.68 -12.09
N ALA A 60 23.21 -0.94 -12.81
CA ALA A 60 23.35 -0.54 -14.21
C ALA A 60 22.30 -1.21 -15.09
N GLU A 61 22.05 -2.51 -14.91
CA GLU A 61 21.04 -3.25 -15.67
C GLU A 61 19.60 -2.81 -15.32
N VAL A 62 19.30 -2.60 -14.04
CA VAL A 62 18.01 -2.02 -13.61
C VAL A 62 17.80 -0.66 -14.27
N ALA A 63 18.77 0.25 -14.18
CA ALA A 63 18.65 1.58 -14.76
C ALA A 63 18.45 1.54 -16.29
N ARG A 64 19.14 0.62 -16.98
CA ARG A 64 18.97 0.41 -18.42
C ARG A 64 17.54 -0.01 -18.77
N ILE A 65 16.99 -1.02 -18.08
CA ILE A 65 15.60 -1.50 -18.30
C ILE A 65 14.61 -0.35 -18.08
N GLY A 66 14.73 0.36 -16.95
CA GLY A 66 13.83 1.48 -16.64
C GLY A 66 13.88 2.59 -17.69
N LYS A 67 15.08 2.94 -18.16
CA LYS A 67 15.26 3.92 -19.23
C LYS A 67 14.64 3.48 -20.55
N GLU A 68 14.89 2.25 -20.99
CA GLU A 68 14.33 1.71 -22.23
C GLU A 68 12.80 1.72 -22.20
N LEU A 69 12.18 1.31 -21.09
CA LEU A 69 10.73 1.34 -20.92
C LEU A 69 10.17 2.76 -20.92
N ALA A 70 10.83 3.69 -20.21
CA ALA A 70 10.43 5.09 -20.18
C ALA A 70 10.47 5.75 -21.57
N ASP A 71 11.50 5.43 -22.37
CA ASP A 71 11.68 5.94 -23.72
C ASP A 71 10.66 5.34 -24.72
N GLN A 72 10.08 4.17 -24.40
CA GLN A 72 9.04 3.52 -25.22
C GLN A 72 7.62 4.01 -24.95
N GLN A 73 7.40 4.82 -23.90
CA GLN A 73 6.05 5.30 -23.57
C GLN A 73 5.54 6.28 -24.61
N GLY A 74 4.30 6.12 -25.05
CA GLY A 74 3.76 6.92 -26.13
C GLY A 74 2.24 6.79 -26.31
N PRO A 75 1.74 6.93 -27.55
CA PRO A 75 0.31 6.85 -27.84
C PRO A 75 -0.36 5.53 -27.42
N ALA A 76 0.39 4.42 -27.43
CA ALA A 76 -0.12 3.12 -27.00
C ALA A 76 -0.48 3.10 -25.51
N ASP A 77 0.32 3.73 -24.66
CA ASP A 77 0.07 3.85 -23.21
C ASP A 77 -1.17 4.68 -22.92
N VAL A 78 -1.36 5.79 -23.64
CA VAL A 78 -2.55 6.63 -23.52
C VAL A 78 -3.80 5.91 -24.02
N ALA A 79 -3.70 5.16 -25.13
CA ALA A 79 -4.79 4.33 -25.64
C ALA A 79 -5.17 3.23 -24.63
N HIS A 80 -4.17 2.59 -24.00
CA HIS A 80 -4.38 1.62 -22.94
C HIS A 80 -5.06 2.24 -21.72
N LEU A 81 -4.59 3.39 -21.23
CA LEU A 81 -5.23 4.13 -20.13
C LEU A 81 -6.70 4.46 -20.46
N ASN A 82 -6.99 4.96 -21.67
CA ASN A 82 -8.34 5.29 -22.08
C ASN A 82 -9.27 4.07 -22.10
N LYS A 83 -8.76 2.90 -22.51
CA LYS A 83 -9.50 1.63 -22.41
C LYS A 83 -9.83 1.29 -20.96
N ILE A 84 -8.87 1.42 -20.05
CA ILE A 84 -9.08 1.17 -18.61
C ILE A 84 -10.08 2.17 -18.00
N ILE A 85 -9.98 3.45 -18.35
CA ILE A 85 -10.94 4.49 -17.95
C ILE A 85 -12.35 4.14 -18.44
N CYS A 86 -12.48 3.62 -19.67
CA CYS A 86 -13.75 3.15 -20.20
C CYS A 86 -14.35 2.04 -19.32
N TRP A 87 -13.57 1.02 -18.95
CA TRP A 87 -14.03 -0.07 -18.08
C TRP A 87 -14.45 0.42 -16.69
N SER A 88 -13.67 1.32 -16.09
CA SER A 88 -13.98 1.95 -14.81
C SER A 88 -15.31 2.75 -14.86
N ARG A 89 -15.49 3.55 -15.93
CA ARG A 89 -16.70 4.34 -16.15
C ARG A 89 -17.92 3.48 -16.43
N LEU A 90 -17.79 2.42 -17.23
CA LEU A 90 -18.88 1.47 -17.49
C LEU A 90 -19.31 0.76 -16.21
N SER A 91 -18.36 0.34 -15.37
CA SER A 91 -18.66 -0.28 -14.08
C SER A 91 -19.45 0.69 -13.18
N THR A 92 -18.99 1.93 -13.08
CA THR A 92 -19.70 2.97 -12.32
C THR A 92 -21.09 3.25 -12.88
N LEU A 93 -21.20 3.44 -14.20
CA LEU A 93 -22.46 3.77 -14.88
C LEU A 93 -23.50 2.67 -14.68
N ILE A 94 -23.13 1.41 -14.95
CA ILE A 94 -24.03 0.26 -14.81
C ILE A 94 -24.45 0.13 -13.35
N GLY A 95 -23.50 0.19 -12.42
CA GLY A 95 -23.79 0.10 -10.99
C GLY A 95 -24.78 1.16 -10.51
N LEU A 96 -24.62 2.42 -10.94
CA LEU A 96 -25.54 3.51 -10.63
C LEU A 96 -26.91 3.32 -11.30
N ALA A 97 -26.94 2.84 -12.55
CA ALA A 97 -28.17 2.61 -13.30
C ALA A 97 -29.02 1.47 -12.72
N THR A 98 -28.42 0.54 -11.97
CA THR A 98 -29.13 -0.65 -11.46
C THR A 98 -29.31 -0.68 -9.94
N MET A 99 -28.54 0.09 -9.15
CA MET A 99 -28.59 0.05 -7.67
C MET A 99 -29.95 0.42 -7.05
N TRP A 100 -30.75 1.24 -7.75
CA TRP A 100 -32.03 1.71 -7.24
C TRP A 100 -33.14 0.66 -7.35
N TYR A 101 -33.03 -0.25 -8.34
CA TYR A 101 -34.04 -1.25 -8.63
C TYR A 101 -34.11 -2.31 -7.52
N SER A 102 -32.96 -2.88 -7.14
CA SER A 102 -32.84 -3.84 -6.04
C SER A 102 -31.43 -3.83 -5.46
N ILE A 103 -31.29 -4.22 -4.20
CA ILE A 103 -29.98 -4.51 -3.59
C ILE A 103 -29.49 -5.82 -4.20
N ASN A 104 -28.48 -5.74 -5.06
CA ASN A 104 -28.00 -6.89 -5.82
C ASN A 104 -26.46 -6.89 -5.91
N PRO A 105 -25.83 -8.07 -5.98
CA PRO A 105 -24.37 -8.18 -5.94
C PRO A 105 -23.68 -7.56 -7.17
N ILE A 106 -24.35 -7.49 -8.32
CA ILE A 106 -23.77 -6.93 -9.55
C ILE A 106 -23.58 -5.42 -9.40
N SER A 107 -24.61 -4.68 -8.95
CA SER A 107 -24.49 -3.24 -8.67
C SER A 107 -23.40 -2.98 -7.65
N ILE A 108 -23.37 -3.74 -6.55
CA ILE A 108 -22.39 -3.58 -5.47
C ILE A 108 -20.96 -3.78 -5.99
N PHE A 109 -20.75 -4.86 -6.75
CA PHE A 109 -19.45 -5.19 -7.33
C PHE A 109 -18.99 -4.12 -8.33
N LEU A 110 -19.85 -3.70 -9.26
CA LEU A 110 -19.48 -2.73 -10.30
C LEU A 110 -19.24 -1.32 -9.73
N LEU A 111 -20.04 -0.89 -8.74
CA LEU A 111 -19.78 0.36 -8.01
C LEU A 111 -18.46 0.30 -7.24
N SER A 112 -18.16 -0.85 -6.64
CA SER A 112 -16.91 -1.07 -5.94
C SER A 112 -15.72 -1.02 -6.88
N LEU A 113 -15.77 -1.78 -7.97
CA LEU A 113 -14.72 -1.87 -8.99
C LEU A 113 -14.47 -0.52 -9.66
N GLY A 114 -15.52 0.23 -10.01
CA GLY A 114 -15.40 1.58 -10.55
C GLY A 114 -14.68 2.55 -9.59
N THR A 115 -14.94 2.41 -8.29
CA THR A 115 -14.31 3.26 -7.26
C THR A 115 -12.86 2.90 -7.01
N MET A 116 -12.60 1.60 -6.90
CA MET A 116 -11.26 1.06 -6.69
C MET A 116 -10.34 1.43 -7.86
N THR A 117 -10.79 1.26 -9.10
CA THR A 117 -9.99 1.48 -10.31
C THR A 117 -9.73 2.96 -10.59
N ARG A 118 -10.68 3.85 -10.26
CA ARG A 118 -10.47 5.31 -10.34
C ARG A 118 -9.31 5.76 -9.46
N TRP A 119 -9.19 5.18 -8.27
CA TRP A 119 -8.06 5.44 -7.37
C TRP A 119 -6.80 4.70 -7.81
N THR A 120 -6.82 3.37 -7.79
CA THR A 120 -5.62 2.51 -7.87
C THR A 120 -4.99 2.44 -9.25
N ILE A 121 -5.74 2.74 -10.32
CA ILE A 121 -5.22 2.73 -11.69
C ILE A 121 -5.14 4.14 -12.27
N VAL A 122 -6.24 4.90 -12.24
CA VAL A 122 -6.26 6.22 -12.90
C VAL A 122 -5.48 7.24 -12.09
N ALA A 123 -5.96 7.61 -10.89
CA ALA A 123 -5.32 8.64 -10.09
C ALA A 123 -3.89 8.24 -9.68
N HIS A 124 -3.69 7.00 -9.24
CA HIS A 124 -2.40 6.48 -8.82
C HIS A 124 -1.30 6.71 -9.87
N HIS A 125 -1.49 6.21 -11.09
CA HIS A 125 -0.46 6.28 -12.12
C HIS A 125 -0.33 7.69 -12.72
N VAL A 126 -1.42 8.46 -12.79
CA VAL A 126 -1.35 9.85 -13.25
C VAL A 126 -0.59 10.73 -12.25
N CYS A 127 -0.84 10.56 -10.95
CA CYS A 127 -0.17 11.32 -9.91
C CYS A 127 1.30 10.90 -9.70
N HIS A 128 1.68 9.67 -10.07
CA HIS A 128 3.09 9.31 -10.23
C HIS A 128 3.72 9.82 -11.53
N GLY A 129 2.90 10.34 -12.45
CA GLY A 129 3.30 10.90 -13.73
C GLY A 129 3.65 9.87 -14.79
N GLY A 130 3.05 8.69 -14.72
CA GLY A 130 3.10 7.64 -15.74
C GLY A 130 2.74 8.09 -17.16
N PHE A 131 2.12 9.27 -17.28
CA PHE A 131 1.62 9.82 -18.54
C PHE A 131 2.11 11.24 -18.84
N ASP A 132 3.04 11.79 -18.05
CA ASP A 132 3.50 13.17 -18.22
C ASP A 132 4.12 13.43 -19.60
N LYS A 133 4.84 12.43 -20.13
CA LYS A 133 5.58 12.53 -21.39
C LYS A 133 4.75 12.16 -22.63
N CYS A 134 3.59 11.51 -22.46
CA CYS A 134 2.84 10.94 -23.59
C CYS A 134 1.37 11.42 -23.69
N SER A 135 0.81 12.06 -22.66
CA SER A 135 -0.60 12.51 -22.66
C SER A 135 -0.86 13.93 -23.18
N ASN A 136 0.17 14.63 -23.66
CA ASN A 136 0.07 16.04 -24.05
C ASN A 136 -0.51 16.95 -22.93
N GLY A 137 -0.18 16.63 -21.68
CA GLY A 137 -0.58 17.40 -20.50
C GLY A 137 -2.01 17.14 -20.01
N VAL A 138 -2.76 16.24 -20.63
CA VAL A 138 -4.10 15.82 -20.16
C VAL A 138 -4.01 15.10 -18.83
N TYR A 139 -3.07 14.17 -18.72
CA TYR A 139 -2.81 13.37 -17.53
C TYR A 139 -1.44 13.74 -16.97
N ASN A 140 -1.40 14.80 -16.18
CA ASN A 140 -0.16 15.35 -15.62
C ASN A 140 -0.18 15.41 -14.10
N ARG A 141 0.89 14.92 -13.45
CA ARG A 141 0.96 14.79 -11.99
C ARG A 141 0.76 16.09 -11.20
N PHE A 142 1.08 17.24 -11.81
CA PHE A 142 0.99 18.55 -11.17
C PHE A 142 -0.34 19.27 -11.41
N LYS A 143 -1.22 18.72 -12.26
CA LYS A 143 -2.50 19.32 -12.63
C LYS A 143 -3.70 18.46 -12.28
N PHE A 144 -3.52 17.13 -12.27
CA PHE A 144 -4.59 16.17 -12.04
C PHE A 144 -5.13 16.29 -10.60
N GLY A 145 -6.39 16.70 -10.46
CA GLY A 145 -7.10 16.74 -9.18
C GLY A 145 -6.61 17.79 -8.18
N VAL A 146 -5.64 18.64 -8.54
CA VAL A 146 -5.03 19.65 -7.67
C VAL A 146 -5.34 21.08 -8.11
N GLY A 147 -5.21 22.04 -7.19
CA GLY A 147 -5.23 23.48 -7.49
C GLY A 147 -6.62 24.13 -7.65
N SER A 148 -7.70 23.36 -7.77
CA SER A 148 -9.07 23.90 -7.66
C SER A 148 -10.10 22.82 -7.31
N LEU A 149 -11.23 23.24 -6.75
CA LEU A 149 -12.37 22.35 -6.52
C LEU A 149 -12.88 21.75 -7.84
N ALA A 150 -12.84 22.51 -8.94
CA ALA A 150 -13.24 22.00 -10.26
C ALA A 150 -12.35 20.85 -10.72
N ARG A 151 -11.01 20.99 -10.59
CA ARG A 151 -10.06 19.91 -10.89
C ARG A 151 -10.30 18.69 -10.03
N ARG A 152 -10.48 18.87 -8.73
CA ARG A 152 -10.80 17.77 -7.83
C ARG A 152 -12.11 17.07 -8.23
N CYS A 153 -13.17 17.83 -8.51
CA CYS A 153 -14.47 17.28 -8.89
C CYS A 153 -14.43 16.49 -10.22
N THR A 154 -13.62 16.94 -11.17
CA THR A 154 -13.56 16.38 -12.53
C THR A 154 -12.55 15.24 -12.66
N ASP A 155 -11.39 15.38 -12.03
CA ASP A 155 -10.28 14.43 -12.14
C ASP A 155 -10.38 13.32 -11.07
N TRP A 156 -10.55 13.69 -9.79
CA TRP A 156 -10.51 12.72 -8.69
C TRP A 156 -11.25 13.17 -7.41
N LEU A 157 -12.59 13.14 -7.45
CA LEU A 157 -13.42 13.42 -6.28
C LEU A 157 -13.51 12.19 -5.38
N ASP A 158 -12.48 11.96 -4.58
CA ASP A 158 -12.37 10.79 -3.71
C ASP A 158 -12.22 11.15 -2.23
N TRP A 159 -12.19 10.08 -1.44
CA TRP A 159 -12.13 10.07 0.03
C TRP A 159 -10.80 10.56 0.63
N MET A 160 -9.87 11.05 -0.18
CA MET A 160 -8.62 11.68 0.24
C MET A 160 -8.31 12.89 -0.62
N LEU A 161 -7.34 13.70 -0.20
CA LEU A 161 -6.80 14.79 -1.01
C LEU A 161 -5.65 14.28 -1.87
N VAL A 162 -5.57 14.76 -3.11
CA VAL A 162 -4.48 14.41 -4.03
C VAL A 162 -3.15 14.91 -3.49
N GLU A 163 -3.14 16.10 -2.90
CA GLU A 163 -1.97 16.68 -2.25
C GLU A 163 -1.49 15.83 -1.08
N ALA A 164 -2.43 15.27 -0.29
CA ALA A 164 -2.10 14.44 0.85
C ALA A 164 -1.52 13.09 0.42
N TRP A 165 -2.14 12.49 -0.59
CA TRP A 165 -1.65 11.27 -1.21
C TRP A 165 -0.28 11.45 -1.86
N ASN A 166 -0.03 12.57 -2.55
CA ASN A 166 1.27 12.87 -3.15
C ASN A 166 2.40 12.99 -2.12
N VAL A 167 2.11 13.46 -0.91
CA VAL A 167 3.14 13.55 0.15
C VAL A 167 3.36 12.18 0.79
N GLU A 168 2.30 11.51 1.26
CA GLU A 168 2.46 10.23 1.97
C GLU A 168 2.86 9.09 1.03
N HIS A 169 2.17 8.91 -0.10
CA HIS A 169 2.47 7.82 -1.02
C HIS A 169 3.71 8.11 -1.87
N ASN A 170 3.71 9.20 -2.64
CA ASN A 170 4.75 9.41 -3.65
C ASN A 170 6.09 9.84 -3.07
N GLN A 171 6.10 10.60 -1.97
CA GLN A 171 7.33 11.17 -1.43
C GLN A 171 7.86 10.39 -0.23
N LEU A 172 6.98 9.79 0.59
CA LEU A 172 7.39 9.04 1.76
C LEU A 172 7.44 7.53 1.48
N HIS A 173 6.30 6.88 1.23
CA HIS A 173 6.23 5.42 1.05
C HIS A 173 7.19 4.91 -0.04
N HIS A 174 7.22 5.54 -1.21
CA HIS A 174 8.13 5.15 -2.31
C HIS A 174 9.62 5.31 -2.00
N TYR A 175 9.98 6.20 -1.07
CA TYR A 175 11.39 6.49 -0.75
C TYR A 175 11.85 5.85 0.56
N CYS A 176 10.92 5.45 1.41
CA CYS A 176 11.18 4.77 2.68
C CYS A 176 10.68 3.32 2.67
N LEU A 177 10.44 2.70 1.51
CA LEU A 177 9.78 1.40 1.41
C LEU A 177 10.40 0.31 2.31
N GLY A 178 9.59 -0.22 3.24
CA GLY A 178 10.00 -1.24 4.20
C GLY A 178 10.86 -0.71 5.36
N GLU A 179 11.12 0.59 5.45
CA GLU A 179 11.76 1.25 6.59
C GLU A 179 10.74 1.56 7.70
N ILE A 180 11.20 1.88 8.90
CA ILE A 180 10.30 2.26 10.02
C ILE A 180 9.46 3.50 9.68
N ALA A 181 10.01 4.40 8.87
CA ALA A 181 9.32 5.61 8.41
C ALA A 181 8.25 5.34 7.33
N ASP A 182 8.18 4.12 6.78
CA ASP A 182 7.18 3.74 5.80
C ASP A 182 5.76 3.73 6.43
N PRO A 183 4.82 4.57 5.94
CA PRO A 183 3.44 4.57 6.42
C PRO A 183 2.69 3.25 6.14
N ASP A 184 3.24 2.41 5.26
CA ASP A 184 2.65 1.13 4.85
C ASP A 184 3.40 -0.09 5.43
N LEU A 185 4.36 0.10 6.35
CA LEU A 185 5.00 -1.00 7.08
C LEU A 185 4.05 -1.63 8.10
N VAL A 186 3.27 -2.61 7.62
CA VAL A 186 2.18 -3.29 8.35
C VAL A 186 2.60 -3.80 9.72
N GLU A 187 3.76 -4.47 9.81
CA GLU A 187 4.22 -5.05 11.08
C GLU A 187 4.43 -3.98 12.16
N ASN A 188 5.02 -2.85 11.78
CA ASN A 188 5.28 -1.73 12.69
C ASN A 188 3.97 -1.02 13.07
N ASN A 189 3.15 -0.69 12.06
CA ASN A 189 1.94 0.12 12.26
C ASN A 189 0.84 -0.63 13.01
N LEU A 190 0.93 -1.96 13.10
CA LEU A 190 0.02 -2.81 13.87
C LEU A 190 0.67 -3.45 15.11
N ALA A 191 1.80 -2.94 15.60
CA ALA A 191 2.42 -3.43 16.84
C ALA A 191 1.41 -3.55 17.99
N SER A 192 0.54 -2.54 18.17
CA SER A 192 -0.52 -2.57 19.20
C SER A 192 -1.55 -3.70 19.04
N LEU A 193 -1.85 -4.14 17.82
CA LEU A 193 -2.73 -5.30 17.56
C LEU A 193 -1.97 -6.61 17.77
N ARG A 194 -0.72 -6.66 17.29
CA ARG A 194 0.17 -7.83 17.39
C ARG A 194 0.44 -8.20 18.86
N GLU A 195 0.76 -7.21 19.67
CA GLU A 195 1.11 -7.34 21.10
C GLU A 195 -0.11 -7.41 22.02
N ASP A 196 -1.31 -7.21 21.48
CA ASP A 196 -2.54 -7.31 22.26
C ASP A 196 -2.66 -8.71 22.89
N LYS A 197 -3.01 -8.76 24.18
CA LYS A 197 -3.23 -10.01 24.93
C LYS A 197 -4.65 -10.55 24.73
N ALA A 198 -5.50 -9.85 23.96
CA ALA A 198 -6.80 -10.35 23.57
C ALA A 198 -6.69 -11.70 22.82
N GLY A 199 -7.66 -12.58 23.06
CA GLY A 199 -7.71 -13.89 22.40
C GLY A 199 -7.79 -13.79 20.88
N ALA A 200 -7.38 -14.86 20.18
CA ALA A 200 -7.26 -14.90 18.72
C ALA A 200 -8.51 -14.36 18.01
N PHE A 201 -9.71 -14.77 18.43
CA PHE A 201 -10.97 -14.28 17.88
C PHE A 201 -11.04 -12.75 17.76
N PHE A 202 -10.65 -12.02 18.80
CA PHE A 202 -10.68 -10.55 18.81
C PHE A 202 -9.63 -9.94 17.89
N LYS A 203 -8.44 -10.55 17.78
CA LYS A 203 -7.41 -10.09 16.83
C LYS A 203 -7.90 -10.22 15.40
N TYR A 204 -8.42 -11.39 15.01
CA TYR A 204 -8.98 -11.59 13.67
C TYR A 204 -10.20 -10.71 13.41
N ALA A 205 -11.07 -10.50 14.39
CA ALA A 205 -12.20 -9.57 14.25
C ALA A 205 -11.73 -8.12 13.99
N LYS A 206 -10.67 -7.65 14.67
CA LYS A 206 -10.05 -6.35 14.41
C LYS A 206 -9.44 -6.28 13.00
N VAL A 207 -8.80 -7.34 12.54
CA VAL A 207 -8.29 -7.43 11.16
C VAL A 207 -9.43 -7.28 10.16
N VAL A 208 -10.53 -8.04 10.30
CA VAL A 208 -11.70 -7.92 9.42
C VAL A 208 -12.29 -6.51 9.45
N PHE A 209 -12.38 -5.90 10.64
CA PHE A 209 -12.80 -4.50 10.78
C PHE A 209 -11.91 -3.55 9.98
N PHE A 210 -10.58 -3.68 10.09
CA PHE A 210 -9.65 -2.87 9.31
C PHE A 210 -9.81 -3.13 7.81
N MET A 211 -9.89 -4.39 7.38
CA MET A 211 -10.06 -4.74 5.96
C MET A 211 -11.24 -4.00 5.32
N VAL A 212 -12.36 -3.85 6.02
CA VAL A 212 -13.58 -3.22 5.45
C VAL A 212 -13.72 -1.72 5.75
N THR A 213 -12.79 -1.11 6.52
CA THR A 213 -12.91 0.32 6.92
C THR A 213 -11.64 1.15 6.78
N TRP A 214 -10.48 0.55 6.50
CA TRP A 214 -9.17 1.19 6.62
C TRP A 214 -9.00 2.48 5.83
N LYS A 215 -9.65 2.62 4.65
CA LYS A 215 -9.57 3.84 3.83
C LYS A 215 -9.94 5.07 4.66
N PHE A 216 -11.08 5.02 5.35
CA PHE A 216 -11.55 6.14 6.16
C PHE A 216 -11.00 6.08 7.58
N PHE A 217 -10.90 4.88 8.15
CA PHE A 217 -10.54 4.70 9.55
C PHE A 217 -9.07 5.03 9.82
N TYR A 218 -8.18 4.69 8.87
CA TYR A 218 -6.73 4.78 9.02
C TYR A 218 -6.09 5.66 7.93
N TYR A 219 -6.32 5.39 6.65
CA TYR A 219 -5.49 5.95 5.58
C TYR A 219 -5.76 7.45 5.33
N ALA A 220 -7.02 7.86 5.21
CA ALA A 220 -7.39 9.27 5.04
C ALA A 220 -6.88 10.21 6.16
N PRO A 221 -7.04 9.88 7.46
CA PRO A 221 -6.53 10.74 8.51
C PRO A 221 -4.98 10.71 8.63
N ASN A 222 -4.30 9.62 8.27
CA ASN A 222 -2.84 9.57 8.24
C ASN A 222 -2.24 10.34 7.06
N THR A 223 -2.69 10.11 5.82
CA THR A 223 -2.30 10.94 4.65
C THR A 223 -2.43 12.43 4.95
N PHE A 224 -3.54 12.85 5.58
CA PHE A 224 -3.78 14.25 5.90
C PHE A 224 -2.91 14.77 7.07
N LYS A 225 -2.59 13.92 8.06
CA LYS A 225 -1.58 14.24 9.09
C LYS A 225 -0.22 14.48 8.45
N VAL A 226 0.23 13.59 7.57
CA VAL A 226 1.53 13.70 6.88
C VAL A 226 1.59 14.97 6.03
N LEU A 227 0.52 15.29 5.30
CA LEU A 227 0.41 16.57 4.57
C LEU A 227 0.55 17.78 5.51
N SER A 228 -0.19 17.77 6.62
CA SER A 228 -0.18 18.89 7.58
C SER A 228 1.20 19.11 8.19
N LEU A 229 1.91 18.02 8.52
CA LEU A 229 3.30 18.06 9.00
C LEU A 229 4.26 18.56 7.93
N HIS A 230 4.10 18.12 6.68
CA HIS A 230 4.91 18.58 5.56
C HIS A 230 4.70 20.08 5.28
N GLU A 231 3.47 20.59 5.34
CA GLU A 231 3.18 22.02 5.22
C GLU A 231 3.81 22.85 6.34
N LEU A 232 3.82 22.34 7.58
CA LEU A 232 4.52 23.00 8.70
C LEU A 232 6.02 23.08 8.44
N ARG A 233 6.66 21.95 8.08
CA ARG A 233 8.09 21.89 7.78
C ARG A 233 8.49 22.84 6.66
N ARG A 234 7.70 22.89 5.57
CA ARG A 234 7.93 23.83 4.45
C ARG A 234 7.87 25.30 4.85
N ASN A 235 7.14 25.62 5.91
CA ASN A 235 7.05 26.97 6.45
C ASN A 235 8.07 27.22 7.58
N GLY A 236 9.06 26.34 7.77
CA GLY A 236 10.07 26.44 8.82
C GLY A 236 9.49 26.28 10.23
N LYS A 237 8.36 25.59 10.38
CA LYS A 237 7.67 25.37 11.66
C LYS A 237 7.74 23.92 12.09
N GLU A 238 7.85 23.71 13.40
CA GLU A 238 7.66 22.41 14.03
C GLU A 238 6.20 22.21 14.48
N ALA A 239 5.80 20.94 14.62
CA ALA A 239 4.49 20.62 15.17
C ALA A 239 4.48 20.90 16.69
N THR A 240 3.56 21.74 17.13
CA THR A 240 3.37 22.06 18.55
C THR A 240 1.94 21.77 18.98
N PHE A 241 1.74 21.56 20.29
CA PHE A 241 0.41 21.37 20.84
C PHE A 241 -0.41 22.67 20.74
N PRO A 242 -1.59 22.66 20.11
CA PRO A 242 -2.40 23.86 19.97
C PRO A 242 -3.15 24.16 21.27
N ALA A 243 -3.23 25.45 21.61
CA ALA A 243 -3.74 25.90 22.91
C ALA A 243 -5.22 25.54 23.16
N ASP A 244 -6.03 25.53 22.11
CA ASP A 244 -7.46 25.19 22.16
C ASP A 244 -7.71 23.69 22.33
N ALA A 245 -6.82 22.83 21.82
CA ALA A 245 -6.95 21.38 21.96
C ALA A 245 -6.23 20.83 23.20
N HIS A 246 -5.10 21.44 23.58
CA HIS A 246 -4.21 20.91 24.61
C HIS A 246 -3.61 22.00 25.51
N PRO A 247 -4.44 22.71 26.32
CA PRO A 247 -4.04 23.92 27.06
C PRO A 247 -2.79 23.75 27.93
N LYS A 248 -2.67 22.59 28.60
CA LYS A 248 -1.53 22.29 29.51
C LYS A 248 -0.18 22.20 28.79
N TYR A 249 -0.18 21.90 27.50
CA TYR A 249 1.04 21.70 26.71
C TYR A 249 1.15 22.71 25.57
N ALA A 250 0.29 23.73 25.55
CA ALA A 250 0.21 24.72 24.50
C ALA A 250 1.59 25.27 24.10
N GLY A 251 1.88 25.25 22.80
CA GLY A 251 3.14 25.75 22.23
C GLY A 251 4.36 24.85 22.44
N LYS A 252 4.25 23.75 23.21
CA LYS A 252 5.35 22.79 23.34
C LYS A 252 5.46 21.91 22.09
N PRO A 253 6.67 21.49 21.69
CA PRO A 253 6.88 20.55 20.60
C PRO A 253 6.11 19.24 20.84
N VAL A 254 5.50 18.72 19.78
CA VAL A 254 4.89 17.39 19.79
C VAL A 254 6.00 16.35 19.81
N PRO A 255 6.05 15.44 20.80
CA PRO A 255 7.13 14.45 20.89
C PRO A 255 7.03 13.42 19.75
N GLU A 256 8.18 12.85 19.37
CA GLU A 256 8.33 11.88 18.28
C GLU A 256 7.33 10.72 18.32
N ARG A 257 7.13 10.12 19.50
CA ARG A 257 6.11 9.04 19.70
C ARG A 257 4.68 9.40 19.24
N TRP A 258 4.33 10.69 19.16
CA TRP A 258 3.04 11.15 18.62
C TRP A 258 3.10 11.40 17.11
N LEU A 259 4.26 11.81 16.61
CA LEU A 259 4.53 11.94 15.17
C LEU A 259 4.48 10.56 14.49
N ASP A 260 4.94 9.51 15.16
CA ASP A 260 4.97 8.15 14.59
C ASP A 260 3.64 7.39 14.80
N ARG A 261 2.84 7.81 15.78
CA ARG A 261 1.58 7.12 16.09
C ARG A 261 0.56 7.29 14.95
N PRO A 262 -0.07 6.19 14.50
CA PRO A 262 -1.17 6.27 13.55
C PRO A 262 -2.33 7.13 14.06
N TRP A 263 -2.83 8.00 13.18
CA TRP A 263 -3.93 8.90 13.46
C TRP A 263 -5.22 8.35 12.88
N THR A 264 -5.97 7.58 13.65
CA THR A 264 -7.23 6.97 13.18
C THR A 264 -8.43 7.87 13.44
N ILE A 265 -9.60 7.53 12.87
CA ILE A 265 -10.86 8.23 13.19
C ILE A 265 -11.13 8.24 14.71
N ALA A 266 -10.73 7.21 15.45
CA ALA A 266 -10.86 7.20 16.90
C ALA A 266 -10.04 8.32 17.57
N ALA A 267 -8.85 8.65 17.05
CA ALA A 267 -8.05 9.78 17.51
C ALA A 267 -8.75 11.13 17.24
N LEU A 268 -9.63 11.20 16.23
CA LEU A 268 -10.42 12.39 15.88
C LEU A 268 -11.68 12.59 16.74
N VAL A 269 -12.08 11.58 17.52
CA VAL A 269 -13.23 11.66 18.43
C VAL A 269 -12.80 12.08 19.85
N GLY A 270 -11.52 11.92 20.20
CA GLY A 270 -10.97 12.27 21.51
C GLY A 270 -10.32 13.66 21.60
N ASN A 271 -9.73 13.96 22.77
CA ASN A 271 -9.03 15.23 23.06
C ASN A 271 -7.81 15.50 22.14
N SER A 272 -7.33 14.49 21.42
CA SER A 272 -6.22 14.61 20.48
C SER A 272 -6.64 15.14 19.10
N ALA A 273 -7.94 15.19 18.77
CA ALA A 273 -8.47 15.37 17.41
C ALA A 273 -7.94 16.58 16.60
N ASN A 274 -7.35 17.57 17.27
CA ASN A 274 -6.92 18.82 16.66
C ASN A 274 -5.41 19.09 16.77
N VAL A 275 -4.58 18.10 17.13
CA VAL A 275 -3.12 18.31 17.26
C VAL A 275 -2.46 18.66 15.92
N PHE A 276 -2.71 17.86 14.88
CA PHE A 276 -2.07 18.05 13.56
C PHE A 276 -2.92 18.85 12.59
N PHE A 277 -4.24 18.73 12.67
CA PHE A 277 -5.19 19.44 11.83
C PHE A 277 -6.54 19.58 12.53
N ARG A 278 -7.34 20.57 12.15
CA ARG A 278 -8.69 20.73 12.70
C ARG A 278 -9.63 19.66 12.14
N ARG A 279 -10.38 18.97 13.02
CA ARG A 279 -11.40 17.97 12.62
C ARG A 279 -12.41 18.50 11.61
N SER A 280 -12.84 19.76 11.76
CA SER A 280 -13.79 20.38 10.84
C SER A 280 -13.22 20.53 9.44
N VAL A 281 -11.91 20.81 9.31
CA VAL A 281 -11.23 20.89 8.01
C VAL A 281 -11.09 19.49 7.41
N PHE A 282 -10.74 18.49 8.21
CA PHE A 282 -10.68 17.11 7.73
C PHE A 282 -12.03 16.63 7.18
N PHE A 283 -13.12 16.79 7.93
CA PHE A 283 -14.44 16.36 7.47
C PHE A 283 -14.99 17.23 6.34
N SER A 284 -14.79 18.55 6.33
CA SER A 284 -15.32 19.40 5.25
C SER A 284 -14.51 19.33 3.95
N ARG A 285 -13.19 19.16 4.05
CA ARG A 285 -12.28 19.19 2.89
C ARG A 285 -11.85 17.81 2.44
N VAL A 286 -11.67 16.82 3.32
CA VAL A 286 -11.16 15.49 2.94
C VAL A 286 -12.33 14.54 2.66
N LEU A 287 -13.06 14.13 3.69
CA LEU A 287 -14.10 13.10 3.58
C LEU A 287 -15.42 13.64 3.01
N GLY A 288 -15.89 14.78 3.52
CA GLY A 288 -17.23 15.32 3.29
C GLY A 288 -17.67 15.37 1.83
N PRO A 289 -16.86 15.91 0.89
CA PRO A 289 -17.26 15.98 -0.52
C PRO A 289 -17.59 14.61 -1.11
N PHE A 290 -16.77 13.59 -0.83
CA PHE A 290 -17.01 12.22 -1.26
C PHE A 290 -18.26 11.64 -0.61
N PHE A 291 -18.40 11.75 0.71
CA PHE A 291 -19.54 11.17 1.44
C PHE A 291 -20.88 11.83 1.08
N VAL A 292 -20.90 13.15 0.90
CA VAL A 292 -22.10 13.89 0.48
C VAL A 292 -22.54 13.45 -0.90
N VAL A 293 -21.62 13.41 -1.88
CA VAL A 293 -21.98 12.92 -3.22
C VAL A 293 -22.46 11.48 -3.15
N ARG A 294 -21.72 10.63 -2.44
CA ARG A 294 -21.91 9.19 -2.53
C ARG A 294 -23.10 8.66 -1.73
N PHE A 295 -23.35 9.18 -0.54
CA PHE A 295 -24.37 8.65 0.37
C PHE A 295 -25.56 9.58 0.58
N LEU A 296 -25.50 10.82 0.07
CA LEU A 296 -26.64 11.73 0.12
C LEU A 296 -27.16 12.06 -1.28
N LEU A 297 -26.34 12.62 -2.16
CA LEU A 297 -26.80 13.11 -3.47
C LEU A 297 -27.18 11.96 -4.41
N LEU A 298 -26.34 10.94 -4.56
CA LEU A 298 -26.60 9.82 -5.48
C LEU A 298 -27.86 9.02 -5.07
N PRO A 299 -28.04 8.58 -3.80
CA PRO A 299 -29.31 8.01 -3.35
C PRO A 299 -30.48 8.98 -3.46
N GLY A 300 -30.25 10.27 -3.18
CA GLY A 300 -31.26 11.33 -3.30
C GLY A 300 -31.82 11.46 -4.70
N ILE A 301 -30.97 11.42 -5.74
CA ILE A 301 -31.41 11.43 -7.15
C ILE A 301 -32.30 10.22 -7.44
N ALA A 302 -31.90 9.02 -7.02
CA ALA A 302 -32.74 7.83 -7.18
C ALA A 302 -34.07 7.94 -6.43
N GLY A 303 -34.07 8.54 -5.23
CA GLY A 303 -35.27 8.83 -4.45
C GLY A 303 -36.23 9.80 -5.12
N LEU A 304 -35.70 10.87 -5.72
CA LEU A 304 -36.50 11.85 -6.46
C LEU A 304 -37.12 11.25 -7.71
N LEU A 305 -36.40 10.38 -8.43
CA LEU A 305 -36.87 9.79 -9.68
C LEU A 305 -37.82 8.60 -9.47
N PHE A 306 -37.58 7.78 -8.45
CA PHE A 306 -38.20 6.46 -8.30
C PHE A 306 -38.79 6.19 -6.89
N GLY A 307 -38.81 7.20 -6.01
CA GLY A 307 -39.44 7.14 -4.68
C GLY A 307 -38.54 6.60 -3.56
N GLN A 308 -39.08 6.58 -2.34
CA GLN A 308 -38.32 6.29 -1.11
C GLN A 308 -37.63 4.91 -1.12
N ALA A 309 -38.27 3.90 -1.73
CA ALA A 309 -37.67 2.57 -1.83
C ALA A 309 -36.36 2.57 -2.64
N ALA A 310 -36.32 3.36 -3.72
CA ALA A 310 -35.14 3.53 -4.56
C ALA A 310 -34.01 4.26 -3.83
N TYR A 311 -34.33 5.27 -3.02
CA TYR A 311 -33.37 5.92 -2.11
C TYR A 311 -32.70 4.88 -1.19
N THR A 312 -33.52 4.11 -0.46
CA THR A 312 -33.01 3.14 0.52
C THR A 312 -32.15 2.07 -0.14
N ARG A 313 -32.59 1.51 -1.27
CA ARG A 313 -31.84 0.49 -2.03
C ARG A 313 -30.51 1.03 -2.55
N SER A 314 -30.51 2.25 -3.07
CA SER A 314 -29.29 2.92 -3.55
C SER A 314 -28.31 3.18 -2.41
N LEU A 315 -28.79 3.71 -1.27
CA LEU A 315 -27.97 3.96 -0.09
C LEU A 315 -27.33 2.68 0.42
N VAL A 316 -28.11 1.61 0.61
CA VAL A 316 -27.58 0.32 1.06
C VAL A 316 -26.59 -0.26 0.06
N SER A 317 -26.88 -0.20 -1.24
CA SER A 317 -25.97 -0.69 -2.29
C SER A 317 -24.65 0.07 -2.30
N LEU A 318 -24.68 1.39 -2.11
CA LEU A 318 -23.47 2.22 -2.05
C LEU A 318 -22.65 1.96 -0.78
N ILE A 319 -23.29 1.73 0.37
CA ILE A 319 -22.61 1.34 1.62
C ILE A 319 -21.92 -0.02 1.43
N LEU A 320 -22.64 -1.01 0.91
CA LEU A 320 -22.08 -2.34 0.66
C LEU A 320 -20.95 -2.28 -0.39
N ALA A 321 -21.10 -1.47 -1.43
CA ALA A 321 -20.04 -1.26 -2.42
C ALA A 321 -18.81 -0.61 -1.80
N GLU A 322 -18.99 0.28 -0.82
CA GLU A 322 -17.88 0.92 -0.12
C GLU A 322 -17.13 -0.07 0.79
N LEU A 323 -17.86 -0.91 1.53
CA LEU A 323 -17.26 -1.99 2.33
C LEU A 323 -16.48 -2.97 1.44
N LEU A 324 -17.05 -3.34 0.29
CA LEU A 324 -16.37 -4.18 -0.69
C LEU A 324 -15.14 -3.48 -1.28
N THR A 325 -15.21 -2.18 -1.54
CA THR A 325 -14.06 -1.40 -2.05
C THR A 325 -12.92 -1.38 -1.05
N ASN A 326 -13.22 -1.23 0.24
CA ASN A 326 -12.21 -1.30 1.30
C ASN A 326 -11.56 -2.69 1.33
N ALA A 327 -12.36 -3.76 1.33
CA ALA A 327 -11.86 -5.13 1.38
C ALA A 327 -11.01 -5.48 0.15
N HIS A 328 -11.47 -5.09 -1.05
CA HIS A 328 -10.78 -5.33 -2.30
C HIS A 328 -9.47 -4.53 -2.40
N ALA A 329 -9.49 -3.25 -2.00
CA ALA A 329 -8.28 -2.45 -1.96
C ALA A 329 -7.29 -2.94 -0.89
N PHE A 330 -7.77 -3.38 0.27
CA PHE A 330 -6.92 -4.01 1.30
C PHE A 330 -6.21 -5.24 0.72
N LEU A 331 -6.99 -6.10 0.05
CA LEU A 331 -6.48 -7.33 -0.56
C LEU A 331 -5.37 -7.03 -1.57
N ASN A 332 -5.50 -5.96 -2.36
CA ASN A 332 -4.54 -5.63 -3.42
C ASN A 332 -3.36 -4.73 -2.97
N ILE A 333 -3.53 -3.89 -1.96
CA ILE A 333 -2.51 -2.93 -1.50
C ILE A 333 -1.69 -3.51 -0.36
N VAL A 334 -2.38 -3.88 0.73
CA VAL A 334 -1.71 -4.21 2.00
C VAL A 334 -0.96 -5.53 1.87
N THR A 335 -1.50 -6.48 1.11
CA THR A 335 -0.94 -7.84 1.07
C THR A 335 0.36 -7.98 0.27
N ASN A 336 0.72 -6.94 -0.50
CA ASN A 336 1.99 -6.85 -1.21
C ASN A 336 3.15 -6.30 -0.39
N HIS A 337 2.89 -5.78 0.82
CA HIS A 337 3.90 -5.14 1.67
C HIS A 337 4.20 -5.92 2.94
N ALA A 338 3.54 -7.05 3.17
CA ALA A 338 3.69 -7.82 4.40
C ALA A 338 3.71 -9.33 4.14
N GLY A 339 4.74 -9.99 4.65
CA GLY A 339 4.87 -11.44 4.68
C GLY A 339 6.20 -11.85 5.31
N SER A 340 6.30 -13.11 5.72
CA SER A 340 7.51 -13.66 6.33
C SER A 340 8.67 -13.88 5.35
N ASP A 341 8.42 -13.60 4.07
CA ASP A 341 9.31 -13.65 2.93
C ASP A 341 9.72 -12.26 2.41
N LEU A 342 9.22 -11.18 3.04
CA LEU A 342 9.56 -9.80 2.69
C LEU A 342 10.45 -9.16 3.76
N TYR A 343 11.37 -8.30 3.32
CA TYR A 343 12.31 -7.64 4.20
C TYR A 343 11.84 -6.26 4.66
N ARG A 344 12.28 -5.90 5.85
CA ARG A 344 12.22 -4.56 6.43
C ARG A 344 13.62 -4.07 6.79
N PHE A 345 13.78 -2.75 6.87
CA PHE A 345 15.07 -2.07 6.99
C PHE A 345 15.07 -1.09 8.16
N GLU A 346 16.24 -0.85 8.74
CA GLU A 346 16.41 0.09 9.86
C GLU A 346 16.92 1.46 9.39
N LYS A 347 17.76 1.48 8.35
CA LYS A 347 18.46 2.68 7.87
C LYS A 347 17.88 3.16 6.54
N HIS A 348 17.89 4.47 6.32
CA HIS A 348 17.50 5.05 5.04
C HIS A 348 18.58 4.83 3.96
N CYS A 349 18.16 4.77 2.70
CA CYS A 349 19.04 4.63 1.56
C CYS A 349 18.85 5.76 0.56
N THR A 350 19.92 6.07 -0.18
CA THR A 350 19.91 7.09 -1.22
C THR A 350 18.92 6.69 -2.32
N PRO A 351 18.01 7.59 -2.73
CA PRO A 351 17.06 7.29 -3.80
C PRO A 351 17.72 6.86 -5.12
N ARG A 352 17.15 5.85 -5.79
CA ARG A 352 17.67 5.27 -7.06
C ARG A 352 19.11 4.72 -6.97
N SER A 353 19.60 4.44 -5.77
CA SER A 353 20.82 3.67 -5.54
C SER A 353 20.64 2.18 -5.86
N SER A 354 21.70 1.36 -5.74
CA SER A 354 21.54 -0.09 -5.89
C SER A 354 20.66 -0.63 -4.78
N THR A 355 20.86 -0.18 -3.54
CA THR A 355 20.04 -0.55 -2.39
C THR A 355 18.59 -0.18 -2.61
N PHE A 356 18.29 1.03 -3.11
CA PHE A 356 16.91 1.45 -3.39
C PHE A 356 16.16 0.47 -4.31
N TYR A 357 16.77 0.09 -5.43
CA TYR A 357 16.17 -0.87 -6.35
C TYR A 357 16.08 -2.28 -5.80
N LEU A 358 17.06 -2.71 -5.01
CA LEU A 358 17.01 -4.00 -4.32
C LEU A 358 15.83 -4.04 -3.33
N ARG A 359 15.65 -2.98 -2.53
CA ARG A 359 14.56 -2.87 -1.55
C ARG A 359 13.21 -2.99 -2.24
N ALA A 360 12.99 -2.29 -3.36
CA ALA A 360 11.77 -2.42 -4.16
C ALA A 360 11.40 -3.88 -4.49
N ILE A 361 12.39 -4.75 -4.75
CA ILE A 361 12.19 -6.16 -5.08
C ILE A 361 11.92 -7.02 -3.85
N ILE A 362 12.65 -6.79 -2.76
CA ILE A 362 12.66 -7.71 -1.61
C ILE A 362 11.74 -7.29 -0.47
N SER A 363 11.21 -6.07 -0.46
CA SER A 363 10.21 -5.62 0.52
C SER A 363 8.80 -5.52 -0.05
N SER A 364 8.61 -5.84 -1.32
CA SER A 364 7.29 -5.93 -1.94
C SER A 364 7.09 -7.27 -2.68
N ALA A 365 5.84 -7.64 -2.94
CA ALA A 365 5.48 -8.86 -3.65
C ALA A 365 4.56 -8.55 -4.82
N ASN A 366 4.65 -9.38 -5.86
CA ASN A 366 3.70 -9.37 -6.97
C ASN A 366 2.64 -10.46 -6.83
N PHE A 367 1.50 -10.26 -7.51
CA PHE A 367 0.49 -11.30 -7.70
C PHE A 367 0.61 -11.94 -9.08
N TRP A 368 -0.45 -12.59 -9.56
CA TRP A 368 -0.54 -12.95 -10.97
C TRP A 368 -0.54 -11.69 -11.85
N THR A 369 0.19 -11.72 -12.95
CA THR A 369 0.44 -10.60 -13.88
C THR A 369 0.22 -11.02 -15.33
N GLY A 370 0.02 -10.05 -16.21
CA GLY A 370 0.20 -10.20 -17.65
C GLY A 370 -1.07 -10.20 -18.48
N SER A 371 -2.22 -9.82 -17.89
CA SER A 371 -3.46 -9.69 -18.66
C SER A 371 -4.34 -8.58 -18.13
N ASP A 372 -4.87 -7.75 -19.02
CA ASP A 372 -5.62 -6.56 -18.61
C ASP A 372 -6.81 -6.86 -17.70
N LEU A 373 -7.50 -7.99 -17.89
CA LEU A 373 -8.62 -8.36 -17.03
C LEU A 373 -8.14 -8.69 -15.61
N ASN A 374 -7.09 -9.50 -15.48
CA ASN A 374 -6.49 -9.81 -14.19
C ASN A 374 -5.93 -8.56 -13.53
N ASP A 375 -5.20 -7.74 -14.28
CA ASP A 375 -4.51 -6.57 -13.78
C ASP A 375 -5.52 -5.49 -13.37
N PHE A 376 -6.62 -5.36 -14.09
CA PHE A 376 -7.75 -4.51 -13.71
C PHE A 376 -8.38 -4.93 -12.39
N MET A 377 -8.56 -6.25 -12.17
CA MET A 377 -9.07 -6.79 -10.91
C MET A 377 -8.07 -6.63 -9.75
N HIS A 378 -6.77 -6.51 -10.04
CA HIS A 378 -5.75 -6.21 -9.03
C HIS A 378 -5.43 -4.71 -8.90
N GLY A 379 -6.12 -3.84 -9.65
CA GLY A 379 -5.87 -2.39 -9.65
C GLY A 379 -4.50 -2.01 -10.18
N TRP A 380 -3.89 -2.86 -11.01
CA TRP A 380 -2.49 -2.78 -11.44
C TRP A 380 -1.44 -2.84 -10.33
N LEU A 381 -1.87 -3.10 -9.09
CA LEU A 381 -0.99 -3.26 -7.93
C LEU A 381 -0.38 -4.65 -7.84
N ASN A 382 -0.75 -5.55 -8.76
CA ASN A 382 -0.07 -6.83 -8.93
C ASN A 382 1.37 -6.71 -9.48
N TYR A 383 1.81 -5.49 -9.80
CA TYR A 383 3.14 -5.10 -10.25
C TYR A 383 3.88 -4.25 -9.21
N GLN A 384 3.74 -4.58 -7.91
CA GLN A 384 4.27 -3.78 -6.82
C GLN A 384 5.80 -3.61 -6.89
N VAL A 385 6.52 -4.65 -7.31
CA VAL A 385 7.99 -4.58 -7.47
C VAL A 385 8.35 -3.52 -8.53
N GLU A 386 7.79 -3.61 -9.72
CA GLU A 386 8.10 -2.70 -10.82
C GLU A 386 7.62 -1.27 -10.52
N HIS A 387 6.50 -1.17 -9.80
CA HIS A 387 5.93 0.09 -9.34
C HIS A 387 6.86 0.86 -8.41
N HIS A 388 7.53 0.20 -7.46
CA HIS A 388 8.50 0.85 -6.58
C HIS A 388 9.83 1.15 -7.26
N MET A 389 10.22 0.34 -8.24
CA MET A 389 11.43 0.62 -9.02
C MET A 389 11.24 1.87 -9.90
N TRP A 390 10.09 1.99 -10.58
CA TRP A 390 9.83 3.06 -11.55
C TRP A 390 8.38 3.57 -11.46
N PRO A 391 8.01 4.31 -10.40
CA PRO A 391 6.63 4.71 -10.16
C PRO A 391 6.03 5.54 -11.30
N ASP A 392 6.87 6.26 -12.04
CA ASP A 392 6.51 7.11 -13.17
C ASP A 392 6.40 6.36 -14.51
N LEU A 393 6.33 5.03 -14.49
CA LEU A 393 5.92 4.23 -15.64
C LEU A 393 4.40 4.00 -15.68
N SER A 394 3.90 3.81 -16.89
CA SER A 394 2.50 3.50 -17.18
C SER A 394 2.14 2.07 -16.74
N PRO A 395 0.84 1.77 -16.53
CA PRO A 395 0.34 0.41 -16.34
C PRO A 395 0.83 -0.57 -17.43
N LEU A 396 0.83 -0.14 -18.69
CA LEU A 396 1.26 -0.94 -19.83
C LEU A 396 2.77 -1.23 -19.78
N SER A 397 3.57 -0.25 -19.34
CA SER A 397 5.01 -0.42 -19.13
C SER A 397 5.31 -1.42 -18.04
N TYR A 398 4.53 -1.47 -16.95
CA TYR A 398 4.69 -2.50 -15.91
C TYR A 398 4.47 -3.92 -16.43
N GLN A 399 3.50 -4.13 -17.33
CA GLN A 399 3.29 -5.44 -17.98
C GLN A 399 4.54 -5.90 -18.75
N LYS A 400 5.26 -4.97 -19.39
CA LYS A 400 6.52 -5.25 -20.10
C LYS A 400 7.71 -5.42 -19.14
N ALA A 401 7.74 -4.64 -18.08
CA ALA A 401 8.82 -4.60 -17.10
C ALA A 401 8.93 -5.90 -16.30
N GLN A 402 7.80 -6.44 -15.88
CA GLN A 402 7.72 -7.57 -14.96
C GLN A 402 8.53 -8.82 -15.38
N PRO A 403 8.40 -9.35 -16.61
CA PRO A 403 9.22 -10.48 -17.04
C PRO A 403 10.72 -10.13 -17.11
N LEU A 404 11.09 -8.89 -17.44
CA LEU A 404 12.49 -8.43 -17.50
C LEU A 404 13.10 -8.36 -16.10
N VAL A 405 12.39 -7.77 -15.13
CA VAL A 405 12.84 -7.69 -13.72
C VAL A 405 12.94 -9.09 -13.11
N LYS A 406 11.97 -9.97 -13.36
CA LYS A 406 12.02 -11.36 -12.88
C LYS A 406 13.22 -12.13 -13.44
N ALA A 407 13.54 -11.94 -14.72
CA ALA A 407 14.72 -12.53 -15.35
C ALA A 407 16.03 -11.96 -14.76
N LEU A 408 16.09 -10.65 -14.54
CA LEU A 408 17.21 -9.98 -13.90
C LEU A 408 17.44 -10.51 -12.47
N CYS A 409 16.39 -10.62 -11.66
CA CYS A 409 16.48 -11.17 -10.30
C CYS A 409 17.05 -12.60 -10.32
N LYS A 410 16.59 -13.43 -11.26
CA LYS A 410 17.12 -14.79 -11.45
C LYS A 410 18.61 -14.78 -11.82
N GLN A 411 19.05 -13.88 -12.70
CA GLN A 411 20.46 -13.73 -13.09
C GLN A 411 21.35 -13.36 -11.91
N HIS A 412 20.87 -12.46 -11.03
CA HIS A 412 21.62 -11.97 -9.86
C HIS A 412 21.40 -12.81 -8.58
N GLY A 413 20.56 -13.85 -8.63
CA GLY A 413 20.22 -14.66 -7.47
C GLY A 413 19.35 -13.95 -6.42
N VAL A 414 18.78 -12.79 -6.75
CA VAL A 414 17.89 -12.02 -5.86
C VAL A 414 16.51 -12.69 -5.84
N PRO A 415 15.91 -12.92 -4.65
CA PRO A 415 14.58 -13.49 -4.55
C PRO A 415 13.53 -12.54 -5.13
N TYR A 416 12.68 -13.06 -6.00
CA TYR A 416 11.54 -12.33 -6.55
C TYR A 416 10.25 -13.00 -6.07
N VAL A 417 9.53 -12.33 -5.15
CA VAL A 417 8.35 -12.89 -4.51
C VAL A 417 7.11 -12.66 -5.37
N GLN A 418 6.48 -13.75 -5.80
CA GLN A 418 5.25 -13.70 -6.58
C GLN A 418 4.32 -14.86 -6.21
N HIS A 419 3.17 -14.56 -5.59
CA HIS A 419 2.23 -15.56 -5.10
C HIS A 419 0.77 -15.16 -5.37
N SER A 420 -0.18 -16.08 -5.18
CA SER A 420 -1.59 -15.73 -5.26
C SER A 420 -1.97 -14.70 -4.18
N VAL A 421 -2.92 -13.83 -4.50
CA VAL A 421 -3.41 -12.80 -3.57
C VAL A 421 -3.95 -13.39 -2.25
N PHE A 422 -4.49 -14.61 -2.27
CA PHE A 422 -4.97 -15.30 -1.07
C PHE A 422 -3.82 -15.81 -0.17
N TRP A 423 -2.72 -16.27 -0.77
CA TRP A 423 -1.52 -16.61 -0.01
C TRP A 423 -0.92 -15.37 0.65
N ARG A 424 -0.83 -14.27 -0.11
CA ARG A 424 -0.38 -12.98 0.40
C ARG A 424 -1.28 -12.47 1.53
N LEU A 425 -2.60 -12.61 1.40
CA LEU A 425 -3.55 -12.29 2.48
C LEU A 425 -3.24 -13.10 3.75
N LYS A 426 -3.06 -14.43 3.63
CA LYS A 426 -2.70 -15.28 4.77
C LYS A 426 -1.43 -14.76 5.44
N GLU A 427 -0.36 -14.56 4.66
CA GLU A 427 0.93 -14.09 5.19
C GLU A 427 0.78 -12.75 5.90
N THR A 428 0.09 -11.79 5.28
CA THR A 428 -0.19 -10.49 5.87
C THR A 428 -0.99 -10.61 7.17
N VAL A 429 -2.05 -11.42 7.21
CA VAL A 429 -2.86 -11.60 8.43
C VAL A 429 -2.03 -12.23 9.55
N ASP A 430 -1.17 -13.22 9.24
CA ASP A 430 -0.25 -13.79 10.23
C ASP A 430 0.72 -12.75 10.79
N ILE A 431 1.21 -11.82 9.95
CA ILE A 431 1.92 -10.63 10.43
C ILE A 431 0.97 -9.77 11.29
N MET A 432 -0.23 -9.41 10.86
CA MET A 432 -1.09 -8.51 11.64
C MET A 432 -1.44 -9.04 13.04
N VAL A 433 -1.63 -10.34 13.20
CA VAL A 433 -2.04 -10.95 14.49
C VAL A 433 -0.88 -11.42 15.37
N GLY A 434 0.36 -11.35 14.84
CA GLY A 434 1.58 -11.73 15.57
C GLY A 434 1.93 -13.22 15.51
N ASN A 435 1.37 -13.98 14.56
CA ASN A 435 1.74 -15.38 14.31
C ASN A 435 3.08 -15.51 13.57
N SER A 436 3.49 -14.46 12.87
CA SER A 436 4.74 -14.39 12.12
C SER A 436 5.33 -12.97 12.16
N SER A 437 6.53 -12.80 11.63
CA SER A 437 7.23 -11.52 11.49
C SER A 437 7.86 -11.39 10.12
N MET A 438 7.98 -10.15 9.63
CA MET A 438 8.71 -9.87 8.40
C MET A 438 10.22 -10.04 8.65
N ARG A 439 10.97 -10.30 7.59
CA ARG A 439 12.41 -10.53 7.68
C ARG A 439 13.14 -9.23 7.97
N LYS A 440 13.99 -9.19 8.99
CA LYS A 440 14.89 -8.04 9.20
C LYS A 440 16.12 -8.19 8.29
N PHE A 441 16.34 -7.22 7.41
CA PHE A 441 17.54 -7.19 6.60
C PHE A 441 18.74 -6.84 7.49
N PRO A 442 19.83 -7.63 7.48
CA PRO A 442 20.91 -7.43 8.44
C PRO A 442 21.77 -6.22 8.04
N ALA A 443 21.85 -5.22 8.92
CA ALA A 443 22.44 -3.91 8.64
C ALA A 443 23.93 -3.96 8.26
N ASN A 444 24.65 -4.98 8.74
CA ASN A 444 26.06 -5.21 8.43
C ASN A 444 26.30 -5.69 7.00
N PHE A 445 25.27 -6.19 6.32
CA PHE A 445 25.35 -6.66 4.93
C PHE A 445 24.69 -5.68 3.94
N GLU A 446 24.24 -4.52 4.40
CA GLU A 446 23.80 -3.45 3.51
C GLU A 446 25.01 -2.86 2.76
N ASN A 447 24.78 -2.43 1.52
CA ASN A 447 25.77 -1.66 0.77
C ASN A 447 25.96 -0.28 1.42
N GLN A 448 27.01 -0.13 2.23
CA GLN A 448 27.25 1.06 3.05
C GLN A 448 27.37 2.35 2.22
N ALA A 449 27.83 2.25 0.97
CA ALA A 449 27.96 3.42 0.08
C ALA A 449 26.60 4.05 -0.30
N ASP A 450 25.51 3.29 -0.18
CA ASP A 450 24.16 3.74 -0.53
C ASP A 450 23.38 4.25 0.69
N LEU A 451 23.85 4.02 1.92
CA LEU A 451 23.15 4.39 3.15
C LEU A 451 23.33 5.87 3.50
N VAL A 452 22.31 6.46 4.11
CA VAL A 452 22.31 7.84 4.60
C VAL A 452 21.83 7.86 6.06
N GLU A 453 22.38 8.79 6.86
CA GLU A 453 21.88 9.04 8.21
C GLU A 453 20.51 9.74 8.12
N ASN A 454 19.58 9.30 8.97
CA ASN A 454 18.19 9.77 9.01
C ASN A 454 18.05 11.20 9.52
#